data_AF-A0A350CW75-F1
#
_entry.id   AF-A0A350CW75-F1
#
_cell.length_a   1.000
_cell.length_b   1.000
_cell.length_c   1.000
_cell.angle_alpha   90.00
_cell.angle_beta   90.00
_cell.angle_gamma   90.00
#
_symmetry.space_group_name_H-M   'P 1'
#
loop_
_entity.id
_entity.type
_entity.pdbx_description
1 polymer ?
#
loop_
_entity_poly.entity_id
_entity_poly.type
_entity_poly.pdbx_seq_one_letter_code
_entity_poly.pdbx_strand_id
1 'polypeptide(L)'
;ISIPIPLFDVLKRTFGLPFVRKGLERCDARVALGKSISTSFLFAVLLWHEMKEEVAKSTGKTPGQIYEEAAKKVADSYRWDGLQSRYVSDMAIIWKLQPRFLVRSRRAAMKLLQHPRFRAAYDFLLLRASSGDASHELADWWTAYEGATDEERLEMSKEAEHQDRKERERLRQERAAEGKSEEGEADGEEKEKKKRRRRRKKRFDRSKPSKSEKASSDKEKVSK
;
A
#
# COMPACT_ATOMS: atom_id res chain seq x y z
N ILE A 1 -21.14 -1.13 -38.56
CA ILE A 1 -21.27 -1.45 -37.12
C ILE A 1 -19.84 -1.56 -36.60
N SER A 2 -19.30 -0.47 -36.04
CA SER A 2 -18.02 -0.52 -35.33
C SER A 2 -18.28 -1.26 -34.04
N ILE A 3 -18.06 -2.57 -34.02
CA ILE A 3 -17.91 -3.29 -32.76
C ILE A 3 -16.58 -2.77 -32.22
N PRO A 4 -16.54 -1.91 -31.19
CA PRO A 4 -15.27 -1.61 -30.56
C PRO A 4 -14.81 -2.97 -30.06
N ILE A 5 -13.69 -3.49 -30.57
CA ILE A 5 -13.08 -4.69 -30.00
C ILE A 5 -12.32 -4.15 -28.79
N PRO A 6 -12.96 -4.02 -27.61
CA PRO A 6 -12.40 -3.23 -26.52
C PRO A 6 -11.10 -3.86 -26.05
N LEU A 7 -10.99 -5.18 -26.24
CA LEU A 7 -9.80 -5.97 -25.96
C LEU A 7 -8.59 -5.60 -26.83
N PHE A 8 -8.77 -5.29 -28.11
CA PHE A 8 -7.65 -4.93 -28.98
C PHE A 8 -7.11 -3.55 -28.61
N ASP A 9 -7.99 -2.61 -28.26
CA ASP A 9 -7.60 -1.30 -27.77
C ASP A 9 -6.92 -1.39 -26.40
N VAL A 10 -7.46 -2.20 -25.49
CA VAL A 10 -6.81 -2.53 -24.20
C VAL A 10 -5.42 -3.14 -24.44
N LEU A 11 -5.32 -4.11 -25.35
CA LEU A 11 -4.04 -4.74 -25.67
C LEU A 11 -3.05 -3.71 -26.22
N LYS A 12 -3.44 -2.88 -27.19
CA LYS A 12 -2.58 -1.82 -27.74
C LYS A 12 -2.05 -0.87 -26.67
N ARG A 13 -2.88 -0.49 -25.71
CA ARG A 13 -2.51 0.40 -24.61
C ARG A 13 -1.59 -0.28 -23.60
N THR A 14 -1.81 -1.56 -23.32
CA THR A 14 -1.16 -2.26 -22.21
C THR A 14 0.02 -3.14 -22.63
N PHE A 15 0.20 -3.43 -23.93
CA PHE A 15 1.28 -4.29 -24.46
C PHE A 15 2.69 -3.77 -24.12
N GLY A 16 2.84 -2.45 -23.96
CA GLY A 16 4.09 -1.82 -23.52
C GLY A 16 4.46 -2.15 -22.07
N LEU A 17 3.50 -2.56 -21.24
CA LEU A 17 3.71 -2.79 -19.81
C LEU A 17 4.49 -4.10 -19.58
N PRO A 18 5.58 -4.07 -18.78
CA PRO A 18 6.38 -5.27 -18.50
C PRO A 18 5.57 -6.45 -17.95
N PHE A 19 4.57 -6.16 -17.11
CA PHE A 19 3.68 -7.16 -16.53
C PHE A 19 2.87 -7.91 -17.60
N VAL A 20 2.29 -7.16 -18.54
CA VAL A 20 1.47 -7.74 -19.62
C VAL A 20 2.34 -8.56 -20.55
N ARG A 21 3.51 -8.05 -20.94
CA ARG A 21 4.45 -8.78 -21.80
C ARG A 21 4.86 -10.11 -21.18
N LYS A 22 5.30 -10.12 -19.92
CA LYS A 22 5.66 -11.35 -19.20
C LYS A 22 4.47 -12.31 -19.07
N GLY A 23 3.26 -11.77 -18.89
CA GLY A 23 2.04 -12.58 -18.84
C GLY A 23 1.73 -13.26 -20.17
N LEU A 24 1.90 -12.54 -21.29
CA LEU A 24 1.73 -13.07 -22.65
C LEU A 24 2.81 -14.11 -22.99
N GLU A 25 4.09 -13.84 -22.69
CA GLU A 25 5.19 -14.80 -22.87
C GLU A 25 4.92 -16.13 -22.13
N ARG A 26 4.36 -16.06 -20.91
CA ARG A 26 3.95 -17.25 -20.16
C ARG A 26 2.78 -17.99 -20.80
N CYS A 27 1.84 -17.25 -21.38
CA CYS A 27 0.74 -17.83 -22.13
C CYS A 27 1.26 -18.55 -23.39
N ASP A 28 2.14 -17.91 -24.14
CA ASP A 28 2.77 -18.47 -25.34
C ASP A 28 3.53 -19.76 -25.02
N ALA A 29 4.33 -19.77 -23.94
CA ALA A 29 5.03 -20.96 -23.49
C ALA A 29 4.08 -22.12 -23.16
N ARG A 30 2.90 -21.85 -22.60
CA ARG A 30 1.88 -22.90 -22.35
C ARG A 30 1.29 -23.45 -23.64
N VAL A 31 0.99 -22.59 -24.60
CA VAL A 31 0.46 -22.99 -25.91
C VAL A 31 1.48 -23.84 -26.66
N ALA A 32 2.75 -23.45 -26.63
CA ALA A 32 3.85 -24.23 -27.21
C ALA A 32 3.95 -25.64 -26.61
N LEU A 33 3.57 -25.79 -25.33
CA LEU A 33 3.49 -27.10 -24.63
C LEU A 33 2.15 -27.83 -24.86
N GLY A 34 1.29 -27.36 -25.78
CA GLY A 34 -0.02 -27.94 -26.05
C GLY A 34 -1.05 -27.76 -24.93
N LYS A 35 -0.77 -26.89 -23.95
CA LYS A 35 -1.67 -26.63 -22.81
C LYS A 35 -2.62 -25.48 -23.13
N SER A 36 -3.88 -25.61 -22.73
CA SER A 36 -4.85 -24.53 -22.85
C SER A 36 -4.51 -23.36 -21.91
N ILE A 37 -4.89 -22.15 -22.36
CA ILE A 37 -4.87 -20.93 -21.56
C ILE A 37 -6.30 -20.60 -21.14
N SER A 38 -6.47 -20.20 -19.88
CA SER A 38 -7.75 -19.68 -19.40
C SER A 38 -7.98 -18.26 -19.92
N THR A 39 -9.09 -18.05 -20.64
CA THR A 39 -9.49 -16.72 -21.13
C THR A 39 -9.63 -15.70 -19.99
N SER A 40 -10.21 -16.11 -18.84
CA SER A 40 -10.36 -15.23 -17.67
C SER A 40 -9.00 -14.80 -17.09
N PHE A 41 -7.99 -15.68 -17.14
CA PHE A 41 -6.64 -15.35 -16.70
C PHE A 41 -5.99 -14.33 -17.63
N LEU A 42 -6.12 -14.51 -18.95
CA LEU A 42 -5.61 -13.56 -19.93
C LEU A 42 -6.21 -12.16 -19.72
N PHE A 43 -7.54 -12.06 -19.52
CA PHE A 43 -8.17 -10.78 -19.19
C PHE A 43 -7.68 -10.21 -17.87
N ALA A 44 -7.50 -11.05 -16.83
CA ALA A 44 -6.95 -10.61 -15.55
C ALA A 44 -5.57 -9.97 -15.69
N VAL A 45 -4.74 -10.50 -16.61
CA VAL A 45 -3.40 -9.98 -16.91
C VAL A 45 -3.48 -8.64 -17.64
N LEU A 46 -4.29 -8.58 -18.71
CA LEU A 46 -4.41 -7.40 -19.56
C LEU A 46 -4.97 -6.18 -18.79
N LEU A 47 -5.93 -6.40 -17.91
CA LEU A 47 -6.61 -5.35 -17.16
C LEU A 47 -5.97 -5.05 -15.79
N TRP A 48 -4.81 -5.65 -15.50
CA TRP A 48 -4.17 -5.50 -14.19
C TRP A 48 -3.78 -4.04 -13.88
N HIS A 49 -3.37 -3.26 -14.89
CA HIS A 49 -3.00 -1.87 -14.67
C HIS A 49 -4.18 -1.03 -14.14
N GLU A 50 -5.34 -1.15 -14.78
CA GLU A 50 -6.56 -0.47 -14.38
C GLU A 50 -7.04 -0.93 -13.01
N MET A 51 -6.89 -2.23 -12.72
CA MET A 51 -7.13 -2.76 -11.38
C MET A 51 -6.24 -2.09 -10.33
N LYS A 52 -4.94 -1.89 -10.60
CA LYS A 52 -4.03 -1.19 -9.68
C LYS A 52 -4.43 0.27 -9.47
N GLU A 53 -4.82 0.97 -10.54
CA GLU A 53 -5.29 2.35 -10.44
C GLU A 53 -6.55 2.47 -9.57
N GLU A 54 -7.52 1.56 -9.74
CA GLU A 54 -8.74 1.56 -8.93
C GLU A 54 -8.47 1.19 -7.46
N VAL A 55 -7.53 0.28 -7.21
CA VAL A 55 -7.06 -0.02 -5.84
C VAL A 55 -6.41 1.21 -5.21
N ALA A 56 -5.58 1.94 -5.95
CA ALA A 56 -4.87 3.13 -5.45
C ALA A 56 -5.79 4.32 -5.12
N LYS A 57 -6.96 4.41 -5.76
CA LYS A 57 -7.98 5.45 -5.49
C LYS A 57 -8.71 5.26 -4.16
N SER A 58 -8.64 4.06 -3.57
CA SER A 58 -9.40 3.71 -2.37
C SER A 58 -8.59 3.91 -1.09
N THR A 59 -9.14 4.63 -0.11
CA THR A 59 -8.52 4.86 1.20
C THR A 59 -9.47 4.47 2.35
N GLY A 60 -8.91 4.15 3.53
CA GLY A 60 -9.70 3.94 4.75
C GLY A 60 -10.51 2.62 4.80
N LYS A 61 -10.23 1.67 3.91
CA LYS A 61 -10.90 0.37 3.82
C LYS A 61 -9.90 -0.78 3.98
N THR A 62 -10.39 -1.97 4.32
CA THR A 62 -9.52 -3.16 4.38
C THR A 62 -9.08 -3.57 2.97
N PRO A 63 -7.90 -4.22 2.80
CA PRO A 63 -7.45 -4.68 1.48
C PRO A 63 -8.47 -5.56 0.75
N GLY A 64 -9.19 -6.42 1.48
CA GLY A 64 -10.25 -7.25 0.89
C GLY A 64 -11.40 -6.42 0.29
N GLN A 65 -11.86 -5.39 1.00
CA GLN A 65 -12.92 -4.49 0.52
C GLN A 65 -12.46 -3.65 -0.67
N ILE A 66 -11.23 -3.14 -0.62
CA ILE A 66 -10.65 -2.35 -1.73
C ILE A 66 -10.62 -3.18 -3.01
N TYR A 67 -10.10 -4.41 -2.94
CA TYR A 67 -10.06 -5.30 -4.10
C TYR A 67 -11.44 -5.74 -4.57
N GLU A 68 -12.41 -5.90 -3.66
CA GLU A 68 -13.79 -6.24 -4.02
C GLU A 68 -14.43 -5.14 -4.87
N GLU A 69 -14.34 -3.89 -4.43
CA GLU A 69 -14.90 -2.72 -5.11
C GLU A 69 -14.17 -2.41 -6.43
N ALA A 70 -12.84 -2.41 -6.41
CA ALA A 70 -12.03 -2.18 -7.61
C ALA A 70 -12.30 -3.26 -8.67
N ALA A 71 -12.33 -4.53 -8.26
CA ALA A 71 -12.59 -5.64 -9.19
C ALA A 71 -13.97 -5.50 -9.82
N LYS A 72 -15.00 -5.13 -9.04
CA LYS A 72 -16.35 -4.88 -9.55
C LYS A 72 -16.36 -3.76 -10.58
N LYS A 73 -15.75 -2.61 -10.26
CA LYS A 73 -15.75 -1.43 -11.15
C LYS A 73 -15.03 -1.69 -12.46
N VAL A 74 -13.86 -2.34 -12.42
CA VAL A 74 -13.12 -2.72 -13.63
C VAL A 74 -13.92 -3.75 -14.43
N ALA A 75 -14.42 -4.81 -13.78
CA ALA A 75 -15.21 -5.85 -14.43
C ALA A 75 -16.46 -5.31 -15.15
N ASP A 76 -17.19 -4.39 -14.52
CA ASP A 76 -18.40 -3.79 -15.08
C ASP A 76 -18.09 -2.90 -16.30
N SER A 77 -16.92 -2.26 -16.34
CA SER A 77 -16.48 -1.41 -17.46
C SER A 77 -16.18 -2.20 -18.75
N TYR A 78 -15.88 -3.49 -18.62
CA TYR A 78 -15.54 -4.38 -19.73
C TYR A 78 -16.63 -5.42 -20.03
N ARG A 79 -17.84 -5.20 -19.52
CA ARG A 79 -18.99 -6.04 -19.84
C ARG A 79 -19.61 -5.57 -21.17
N TRP A 80 -19.26 -6.23 -22.27
CA TRP A 80 -19.80 -5.94 -23.60
C TRP A 80 -20.44 -7.17 -24.24
N ASP A 81 -21.28 -6.94 -25.25
CA ASP A 81 -22.06 -7.95 -25.96
C ASP A 81 -21.15 -8.93 -26.71
N GLY A 82 -20.83 -10.04 -26.06
CA GLY A 82 -19.92 -11.07 -26.58
C GLY A 82 -19.05 -11.71 -25.51
N LEU A 83 -18.81 -11.00 -24.39
CA LEU A 83 -18.06 -11.55 -23.26
C LEU A 83 -18.98 -12.32 -22.31
N GLN A 84 -18.76 -13.63 -22.19
CA GLN A 84 -19.54 -14.46 -21.26
C GLN A 84 -19.29 -14.04 -19.81
N SER A 85 -20.37 -13.92 -19.03
CA SER A 85 -20.35 -13.48 -17.63
C SER A 85 -19.41 -14.31 -16.75
N ARG A 86 -19.23 -15.60 -17.05
CA ARG A 86 -18.31 -16.48 -16.34
C ARG A 86 -16.87 -15.99 -16.38
N TYR A 87 -16.41 -15.45 -17.51
CA TYR A 87 -15.03 -14.98 -17.65
C TYR A 87 -14.77 -13.73 -16.83
N VAL A 88 -15.74 -12.82 -16.82
CA VAL A 88 -15.72 -11.60 -15.99
C VAL A 88 -15.68 -11.96 -14.51
N SER A 89 -16.55 -12.89 -14.09
CA SER A 89 -16.60 -13.37 -12.71
C SER A 89 -15.28 -14.04 -12.28
N ASP A 90 -14.77 -14.95 -13.10
CA ASP A 90 -13.52 -15.67 -12.83
C ASP A 90 -12.31 -14.73 -12.73
N MET A 91 -12.23 -13.74 -13.62
CA MET A 91 -11.22 -12.70 -13.59
C MET A 91 -11.29 -11.90 -12.29
N ALA A 92 -12.49 -11.46 -11.90
CA ALA A 92 -12.68 -10.73 -10.64
C ALA A 92 -12.27 -11.58 -9.42
N ILE A 93 -12.54 -12.88 -9.45
CA ILE A 93 -12.10 -13.82 -8.39
C ILE A 93 -10.56 -13.85 -8.32
N ILE A 94 -9.85 -13.95 -9.44
CA ILE A 94 -8.37 -13.96 -9.46
C ILE A 94 -7.80 -12.75 -8.71
N TRP A 95 -8.36 -11.56 -8.98
CA TRP A 95 -7.94 -10.33 -8.30
C TRP A 95 -8.33 -10.32 -6.81
N LYS A 96 -9.56 -10.70 -6.46
CA LYS A 96 -10.04 -10.73 -5.07
C LYS A 96 -9.29 -11.70 -4.17
N LEU A 97 -8.62 -12.70 -4.75
CA LEU A 97 -7.75 -13.61 -4.00
C LEU A 97 -6.37 -13.00 -3.71
N GLN A 98 -5.91 -12.01 -4.47
CA GLN A 98 -4.59 -11.40 -4.30
C GLN A 98 -4.30 -10.88 -2.88
N PRO A 99 -5.18 -10.11 -2.21
CA PRO A 99 -4.91 -9.67 -0.84
C PRO A 99 -4.92 -10.82 0.17
N ARG A 100 -5.52 -11.98 -0.15
CA ARG A 100 -5.55 -13.14 0.74
C ARG A 100 -4.21 -13.85 0.82
N PHE A 101 -3.39 -13.78 -0.23
CA PHE A 101 -2.02 -14.33 -0.20
C PHE A 101 -1.14 -13.66 0.84
N LEU A 102 -1.43 -12.41 1.25
CA LEU A 102 -0.69 -11.70 2.29
C LEU A 102 -0.88 -12.30 3.69
N VAL A 103 -1.96 -13.06 3.91
CA VAL A 103 -2.28 -13.65 5.21
C VAL A 103 -1.81 -15.10 5.22
N ARG A 104 -0.72 -15.36 5.96
CA ARG A 104 -0.05 -16.67 6.01
C ARG A 104 -0.44 -17.52 7.22
N SER A 105 -1.52 -17.15 7.91
CA SER A 105 -2.04 -17.92 9.05
C SER A 105 -2.58 -19.28 8.61
N ARG A 106 -2.47 -20.29 9.47
CA ARG A 106 -2.82 -21.69 9.11
C ARG A 106 -4.21 -21.80 8.49
N ARG A 107 -5.20 -21.24 9.18
CA ARG A 107 -6.61 -21.32 8.76
C ARG A 107 -6.86 -20.57 7.43
N ALA A 108 -6.23 -19.41 7.24
CA ALA A 108 -6.41 -18.62 6.04
C ALA A 108 -5.72 -19.29 4.84
N ALA A 109 -4.49 -19.78 5.03
CA ALA A 109 -3.69 -20.39 3.99
C ALA A 109 -4.31 -21.69 3.47
N MET A 110 -4.72 -22.59 4.38
CA MET A 110 -5.44 -23.82 3.99
C MET A 110 -6.74 -23.53 3.25
N LYS A 111 -7.52 -22.53 3.72
CA LYS A 111 -8.77 -22.13 3.04
C LYS A 111 -8.51 -21.59 1.65
N LEU A 112 -7.42 -20.84 1.46
CA LEU A 112 -7.04 -20.30 0.15
C LEU A 112 -6.60 -21.41 -0.81
N LEU A 113 -5.82 -22.39 -0.32
CA LEU A 113 -5.35 -23.53 -1.10
C LEU A 113 -6.51 -24.38 -1.67
N GLN A 114 -7.59 -24.54 -0.90
CA GLN A 114 -8.79 -25.29 -1.32
C GLN A 114 -9.69 -24.53 -2.30
N HIS A 115 -9.37 -23.27 -2.61
CA HIS A 115 -10.24 -22.46 -3.47
C HIS A 115 -10.19 -22.97 -4.93
N PRO A 116 -11.33 -23.10 -5.65
CA PRO A 116 -11.35 -23.62 -7.02
C PRO A 116 -10.50 -22.83 -8.02
N ARG A 117 -10.29 -21.53 -7.73
CA ARG A 117 -9.47 -20.60 -8.53
C ARG A 117 -8.09 -20.34 -7.93
N PHE A 118 -7.66 -21.11 -6.94
CA PHE A 118 -6.35 -20.98 -6.32
C PHE A 118 -5.24 -20.99 -7.35
N ARG A 119 -5.21 -22.01 -8.23
CA ARG A 119 -4.14 -22.14 -9.24
C ARG A 119 -3.99 -20.89 -10.11
N ALA A 120 -5.09 -20.38 -10.65
CA ALA A 120 -5.07 -19.17 -11.47
C ALA A 120 -4.63 -17.93 -10.68
N ALA A 121 -5.04 -17.79 -9.42
CA ALA A 121 -4.65 -16.67 -8.58
C ALA A 121 -3.20 -16.76 -8.08
N TYR A 122 -2.70 -17.96 -7.87
CA TYR A 122 -1.29 -18.24 -7.55
C TYR A 122 -0.39 -17.99 -8.75
N ASP A 123 -0.76 -18.47 -9.95
CA ASP A 123 -0.04 -18.15 -11.19
C ASP A 123 0.03 -16.62 -11.42
N PHE A 124 -1.04 -15.91 -11.05
CA PHE A 124 -1.08 -14.45 -11.09
C PHE A 124 -0.16 -13.81 -10.05
N LEU A 125 -0.08 -14.36 -8.82
CA LEU A 125 0.89 -13.94 -7.80
C LEU A 125 2.33 -14.10 -8.30
N LEU A 126 2.66 -15.25 -8.89
CA LEU A 126 3.99 -15.50 -9.47
C LEU A 126 4.33 -14.49 -10.57
N LEU A 127 3.33 -14.10 -11.38
CA LEU A 127 3.52 -13.08 -12.42
C LEU A 127 3.78 -11.71 -11.81
N ARG A 128 3.03 -11.33 -10.78
CA ARG A 128 3.25 -10.09 -10.03
C ARG A 128 4.64 -10.05 -9.40
N ALA A 129 5.07 -11.12 -8.73
CA ALA A 129 6.40 -11.21 -8.15
C ALA A 129 7.48 -11.03 -9.23
N SER A 130 7.40 -11.79 -10.32
CA SER A 130 8.38 -11.68 -11.43
C SER A 130 8.41 -10.31 -12.12
N SER A 131 7.38 -9.49 -11.93
CA SER A 131 7.26 -8.15 -12.52
C SER A 131 7.56 -7.03 -11.52
N GLY A 132 7.85 -7.35 -10.26
CA GLY A 132 8.07 -6.38 -9.18
C GLY A 132 6.79 -5.84 -8.52
N ASP A 133 5.61 -6.35 -8.88
CA ASP A 133 4.30 -5.94 -8.34
C ASP A 133 3.90 -6.69 -7.05
N ALA A 134 4.71 -7.65 -6.62
CA ALA A 134 4.59 -8.37 -5.36
C ALA A 134 5.98 -8.82 -4.87
N SER A 135 6.09 -9.16 -3.57
CA SER A 135 7.34 -9.71 -3.02
C SER A 135 7.68 -11.08 -3.61
N HIS A 136 8.95 -11.29 -3.95
CA HIS A 136 9.48 -12.61 -4.33
C HIS A 136 9.40 -13.60 -3.17
N GLU A 137 9.76 -13.18 -1.96
CA GLU A 137 9.68 -14.03 -0.75
C GLU A 137 8.25 -14.55 -0.51
N LEU A 138 7.25 -13.72 -0.81
CA LEU A 138 5.85 -14.12 -0.70
C LEU A 138 5.51 -15.22 -1.72
N ALA A 139 5.95 -15.05 -2.97
CA ALA A 139 5.75 -16.04 -4.01
C ALA A 139 6.47 -17.37 -3.69
N ASP A 140 7.69 -17.29 -3.18
CA ASP A 140 8.50 -18.45 -2.80
C ASP A 140 7.86 -19.20 -1.63
N TRP A 141 7.37 -18.48 -0.62
CA TRP A 141 6.64 -19.07 0.51
C TRP A 141 5.41 -19.86 0.04
N TRP A 142 4.61 -19.28 -0.86
CA TRP A 142 3.42 -19.96 -1.40
C TRP A 142 3.76 -21.14 -2.30
N THR A 143 4.90 -21.09 -2.99
CA THR A 143 5.43 -22.21 -3.79
C THR A 143 5.81 -23.38 -2.90
N ALA A 144 6.54 -23.11 -1.81
CA ALA A 144 6.87 -24.12 -0.80
C ALA A 144 5.59 -24.66 -0.14
N TYR A 145 4.64 -23.80 0.20
CA TYR A 145 3.40 -24.20 0.88
C TYR A 145 2.49 -25.09 0.01
N GLU A 146 2.41 -24.83 -1.30
CA GLU A 146 1.65 -25.67 -2.25
C GLU A 146 2.22 -27.10 -2.29
N GLY A 147 3.55 -27.24 -2.34
CA GLY A 147 4.25 -28.53 -2.41
C GLY A 147 4.45 -29.26 -1.08
N ALA A 148 4.26 -28.58 0.04
CA ALA A 148 4.49 -29.11 1.38
C ALA A 148 3.42 -30.13 1.84
N THR A 149 3.82 -31.04 2.72
CA THR A 149 2.94 -31.93 3.49
C THR A 149 2.12 -31.15 4.52
N ASP A 150 1.08 -31.77 5.09
CA ASP A 150 0.23 -31.11 6.08
C ASP A 150 0.97 -30.75 7.38
N GLU A 151 1.97 -31.54 7.76
CA GLU A 151 2.86 -31.26 8.91
C GLU A 151 3.78 -30.07 8.62
N GLU A 152 4.42 -30.04 7.45
CA GLU A 152 5.27 -28.92 7.03
C GLU A 152 4.47 -27.63 6.89
N ARG A 153 3.27 -27.68 6.27
CA ARG A 153 2.35 -26.53 6.17
C ARG A 153 1.98 -25.97 7.54
N LEU A 154 1.77 -26.84 8.52
CA LEU A 154 1.48 -26.42 9.89
C LEU A 154 2.66 -25.62 10.46
N GLU A 155 3.89 -26.11 10.30
CA GLU A 155 5.07 -25.43 10.82
C GLU A 155 5.34 -24.11 10.10
N MET A 156 5.29 -24.11 8.76
CA MET A 156 5.43 -22.90 7.93
C MET A 156 4.43 -21.81 8.32
N SER A 157 3.17 -22.17 8.61
CA SER A 157 2.16 -21.21 9.05
C SER A 157 2.43 -20.66 10.45
N LYS A 158 2.93 -21.48 11.40
CA LYS A 158 3.31 -20.99 12.74
C LYS A 158 4.48 -20.01 12.66
N GLU A 159 5.50 -20.35 11.87
CA GLU A 159 6.65 -19.50 11.64
C GLU A 159 6.24 -18.15 11.05
N ALA A 160 5.42 -18.18 9.99
CA ALA A 160 4.90 -16.96 9.36
C ALA A 160 4.07 -16.11 10.33
N GLU A 161 3.19 -16.71 11.13
CA GLU A 161 2.41 -15.98 12.15
C GLU A 161 3.30 -15.33 13.22
N HIS A 162 4.36 -16.02 13.62
CA HIS A 162 5.34 -15.51 14.57
C HIS A 162 6.13 -14.33 13.99
N GLN A 163 6.59 -14.42 12.73
CA GLN A 163 7.26 -13.31 12.05
C GLN A 163 6.32 -12.10 11.89
N ASP A 164 5.09 -12.33 11.44
CA ASP A 164 4.10 -11.27 11.29
C ASP A 164 3.76 -10.60 12.64
N ARG A 165 3.75 -11.36 13.74
CA ARG A 165 3.54 -10.80 15.09
C ARG A 165 4.71 -9.93 15.53
N LYS A 166 5.94 -10.41 15.37
CA LYS A 166 7.16 -9.65 15.69
C LYS A 166 7.23 -8.35 14.90
N GLU A 167 6.91 -8.39 13.61
CA GLU A 167 6.91 -7.20 12.76
C GLU A 167 5.85 -6.19 13.20
N ARG A 168 4.63 -6.64 13.53
CA ARG A 168 3.58 -5.77 14.08
C ARG A 168 3.99 -5.12 15.39
N GLU A 169 4.66 -5.86 16.27
CA GLU A 169 5.17 -5.34 17.55
C GLU A 169 6.25 -4.28 17.32
N ARG A 170 7.18 -4.53 16.40
CA ARG A 170 8.22 -3.56 16.02
C ARG A 170 7.63 -2.27 15.46
N LEU A 171 6.71 -2.35 14.49
CA LEU A 171 6.04 -1.19 13.90
C LEU A 171 5.20 -0.39 14.92
N ARG A 172 4.73 -1.06 15.98
CA ARG A 172 4.02 -0.40 17.10
C ARG A 172 5.01 0.35 18.00
N GLN A 173 6.19 -0.22 18.26
CA GLN A 173 7.25 0.42 19.05
C GLN A 173 7.83 1.63 18.33
N GLU A 174 8.09 1.53 17.02
CA GLU A 174 8.58 2.62 16.18
C GLU A 174 7.59 3.81 16.18
N ARG A 175 6.29 3.56 15.95
CA ARG A 175 5.26 4.61 16.05
C ARG A 175 5.14 5.24 17.43
N ALA A 176 5.32 4.45 18.50
CA ALA A 176 5.32 4.98 19.86
C ALA A 176 6.58 5.82 20.17
N ALA A 177 7.70 5.56 19.51
CA ALA A 177 8.91 6.35 19.60
C ALA A 177 8.78 7.66 18.80
N GLU A 178 8.24 7.61 17.58
CA GLU A 178 7.98 8.77 16.73
C GLU A 178 7.01 9.77 17.38
N GLY A 179 5.91 9.27 17.97
CA GLY A 179 4.97 10.11 18.71
C GLY A 179 5.59 10.78 19.95
N LYS A 180 6.57 10.14 20.60
CA LYS A 180 7.32 10.74 21.73
C LYS A 180 8.34 11.79 21.28
N SER A 181 8.93 11.65 20.09
CA SER A 181 9.82 12.68 19.54
C SER A 181 9.05 13.94 19.12
N GLU A 182 7.86 13.81 18.54
CA GLU A 182 7.02 14.96 18.16
C GLU A 182 6.47 15.71 19.39
N GLU A 183 6.03 14.99 20.43
CA GLU A 183 5.62 15.61 21.71
C GLU A 183 6.81 16.24 22.46
N GLY A 184 8.00 15.64 22.38
CA GLY A 184 9.23 16.16 22.98
C GLY A 184 9.78 17.42 22.30
N GLU A 185 9.68 17.53 20.97
CA GLU A 185 10.04 18.73 20.23
C GLU A 185 9.05 19.88 20.46
N ALA A 186 7.73 19.59 20.49
CA ALA A 186 6.71 20.60 20.77
C ALA A 186 6.83 21.20 22.19
N ASP A 187 7.07 20.35 23.20
CA ASP A 187 7.26 20.80 24.60
C ASP A 187 8.65 21.46 24.81
N GLY A 188 9.66 21.05 24.04
CA GLY A 188 10.99 21.67 24.00
C GLY A 188 10.98 23.09 23.44
N GLU A 189 10.31 23.31 22.31
CA GLU A 189 10.18 24.62 21.67
C GLU A 189 9.38 25.61 22.53
N GLU A 190 8.31 25.14 23.20
CA GLU A 190 7.49 25.98 24.08
C GLU A 190 8.22 26.35 25.37
N LYS A 191 9.00 25.42 25.96
CA LYS A 191 9.86 25.68 27.12
C LYS A 191 11.03 26.60 26.78
N GLU A 192 11.61 26.50 25.58
CA GLU A 192 12.67 27.42 25.14
C GLU A 192 12.11 28.82 24.84
N LYS A 193 10.93 28.93 24.18
CA LYS A 193 10.23 30.21 23.96
C LYS A 193 9.85 30.89 25.30
N LYS A 194 9.40 30.13 26.32
CA LYS A 194 9.13 30.64 27.68
C LYS A 194 10.41 31.07 28.42
N LYS A 195 11.52 30.31 28.33
CA LYS A 195 12.83 30.70 28.91
C LYS A 195 13.42 31.94 28.22
N ARG A 196 13.34 32.04 26.89
CA ARG A 196 13.77 33.22 26.11
C ARG A 196 12.95 34.46 26.47
N ARG A 197 11.62 34.33 26.59
CA ARG A 197 10.73 35.41 27.07
C ARG A 197 11.08 35.87 28.50
N ARG A 198 11.34 34.94 29.43
CA ARG A 198 11.77 35.27 30.81
C ARG A 198 13.15 35.94 30.85
N ARG A 199 14.13 35.49 30.06
CA ARG A 199 15.46 36.13 29.96
C ARG A 199 15.38 37.55 29.37
N ARG A 200 14.50 37.78 28.39
CA ARG A 200 14.30 39.10 27.77
C ARG A 200 13.62 40.08 28.75
N LYS A 201 12.66 39.62 29.55
CA LYS A 201 12.01 40.42 30.60
C LYS A 201 12.97 40.77 31.75
N LYS A 202 13.84 39.84 32.15
CA LYS A 202 14.87 40.06 33.19
C LYS A 202 15.99 41.02 32.75
N ARG A 203 16.28 41.11 31.43
CA ARG A 203 17.20 42.11 30.87
C ARG A 203 16.58 43.51 30.79
N PHE A 204 15.28 43.61 30.51
CA PHE A 204 14.57 44.89 30.42
C PHE A 204 14.39 45.58 31.78
N ASP A 205 14.18 44.81 32.86
CA ASP A 205 14.06 45.37 34.23
C ASP A 205 15.39 45.87 34.80
N ARG A 206 16.54 45.35 34.32
CA ARG A 206 17.87 45.76 34.81
C ARG A 206 18.39 47.05 34.17
N SER A 207 17.68 47.57 33.15
CA SER A 207 18.03 48.78 32.40
C SER A 207 17.18 50.01 32.77
N LYS A 208 16.32 49.93 33.81
CA LYS A 208 15.65 51.12 34.35
C LYS A 208 16.58 51.83 35.33
N PRO A 209 17.01 53.08 35.07
CA PRO A 209 17.74 53.86 36.06
C PRO A 209 16.78 54.34 37.15
N SER A 210 17.18 54.14 38.41
CA SER A 210 16.57 54.81 39.56
C SER A 210 16.95 56.28 39.53
N LYS A 211 15.97 57.17 39.36
CA LYS A 211 16.16 58.61 39.59
C LYS A 211 15.46 59.00 40.88
N SER A 212 16.21 58.88 41.97
CA SER A 212 16.08 59.72 43.15
C SER A 212 17.27 60.71 43.14
N GLU A 213 16.97 61.94 43.55
CA GLU A 213 17.86 63.03 43.98
C GLU A 213 18.26 64.17 43.01
N LYS A 214 17.97 65.37 43.56
CA LYS A 214 18.62 66.70 43.45
C LYS A 214 18.19 67.68 42.36
N ALA A 215 17.14 68.43 42.73
CA ALA A 215 17.16 69.87 43.02
C ALA A 215 18.30 70.77 42.49
N SER A 216 17.83 71.88 41.89
CA SER A 216 18.23 73.29 42.10
C SER A 216 19.25 73.96 41.16
N SER A 217 18.82 75.14 40.69
CA SER A 217 19.60 76.32 40.23
C SER A 217 20.21 76.24 38.81
N ASP A 218 20.16 77.24 37.93
CA ASP A 218 19.83 78.67 38.05
C ASP A 218 19.40 79.28 36.70
N LYS A 219 18.78 80.46 36.79
CA LYS A 219 18.60 81.62 35.87
C LYS A 219 19.42 81.66 34.55
N GLU A 220 19.06 82.35 33.45
CA GLU A 220 18.56 83.75 33.32
C GLU A 220 18.17 84.10 31.83
N LYS A 221 17.11 84.91 31.65
CA LYS A 221 16.89 86.05 30.70
C LYS A 221 17.14 86.03 29.16
N VAL A 222 16.07 86.44 28.44
CA VAL A 222 15.91 87.66 27.58
C VAL A 222 15.94 87.59 26.03
N SER A 223 14.89 88.21 25.48
CA SER A 223 14.62 88.80 24.14
C SER A 223 14.54 87.88 22.93
N LYS A 224 13.55 88.02 22.04
CA LYS A 224 12.94 89.24 21.47
C LYS A 224 11.47 89.02 21.11
#